data_AF-A0A3D3HBD9-F1
#
_entry.id   AF-A0A3D3HBD9-F1
#
_cell.length_a   1.000
_cell.length_b   1.000
_cell.length_c   1.000
_cell.angle_alpha   90.00
_cell.angle_beta   90.00
_cell.angle_gamma   90.00
#
_symmetry.space_group_name_H-M   'P 1'
#
loop_
_entity.id
_entity.type
_entity.pdbx_description
1 polymer ?
#
loop_
_entity_poly.entity_id
_entity_poly.type
_entity_poly.pdbx_seq_one_letter_code
_entity_poly.pdbx_strand_id
1 'polypeptide(L)'
;MSDSHVICRTAFALVFTLLTAQLTAQPRGPGHTFAYGIEEFLLDGKPFRIISGEIHPGRVPAEYWRHRIQMAKAMGCNTVSAYLFWNLHEAEEGIYDFRTGNRDISRFITTAQEEGMWVIIRPGPYVCAEWEFGGLPPYLLRNQDVKIRCMDPVYMKAVERYISRLSDILRPHLITNGGPVLMIQIENKYGSYGNDREYMKELKNIWSRNDIDVPFFTGDGAGSILPMQ
;
A
#
# COMPACT_ATOMS: atom_id res chain seq x y z
N MET A 1 44.95 -20.56 -66.45
CA MET A 1 43.51 -20.55 -66.80
C MET A 1 42.89 -21.79 -66.16
N SER A 2 41.84 -21.58 -65.34
CA SER A 2 40.82 -22.56 -64.90
C SER A 2 41.32 -23.74 -64.04
N ASP A 3 41.07 -23.66 -62.72
CA ASP A 3 40.07 -24.45 -61.96
C ASP A 3 40.59 -25.85 -61.60
N SER A 4 40.65 -26.27 -60.34
CA SER A 4 39.43 -26.57 -59.57
C SER A 4 39.73 -26.91 -58.10
N HIS A 5 38.93 -26.29 -57.24
CA HIS A 5 38.47 -26.63 -55.88
C HIS A 5 39.15 -27.77 -55.09
N VAL A 6 39.88 -27.38 -54.04
CA VAL A 6 40.05 -28.19 -52.83
C VAL A 6 39.20 -27.58 -51.72
N ILE A 7 38.13 -28.29 -51.35
CA ILE A 7 37.23 -27.93 -50.26
C ILE A 7 37.96 -28.23 -48.93
N CYS A 8 38.54 -27.19 -48.34
CA CYS A 8 39.06 -27.24 -46.98
C CYS A 8 37.88 -27.15 -46.00
N ARG A 9 37.55 -28.27 -45.35
CA ARG A 9 36.54 -28.35 -44.29
C ARG A 9 37.09 -27.73 -43.01
N THR A 10 36.91 -26.43 -42.82
CA THR A 10 37.08 -25.78 -41.51
C THR A 10 35.80 -25.95 -40.70
N ALA A 11 35.84 -26.85 -39.72
CA ALA A 11 34.80 -26.96 -38.70
C ALA A 11 34.89 -25.73 -37.77
N PHE A 12 33.95 -24.80 -37.91
CA PHE A 12 33.75 -23.72 -36.94
C PHE A 12 32.95 -24.29 -35.76
N ALA A 13 33.63 -24.65 -34.68
CA ALA A 13 32.97 -24.97 -33.42
C ALA A 13 32.48 -23.66 -32.78
N LEU A 14 31.18 -23.38 -32.89
CA LEU A 14 30.51 -22.34 -32.12
C LEU A 14 30.45 -22.79 -30.65
N VAL A 15 31.37 -22.26 -29.83
CA VAL A 15 31.27 -22.37 -28.37
C VAL A 15 30.26 -21.33 -27.90
N PHE A 16 29.00 -21.76 -27.72
CA PHE A 16 28.00 -20.99 -27.00
C PHE A 16 28.31 -21.10 -25.50
N THR A 17 29.08 -20.16 -24.96
CA THR A 17 29.17 -19.96 -23.51
C THR A 17 27.83 -19.39 -23.03
N LEU A 18 26.96 -20.27 -22.53
CA LEU A 18 25.80 -19.87 -21.73
C LEU A 18 26.31 -19.14 -20.48
N LEU A 19 26.32 -17.82 -20.53
CA LEU A 19 26.46 -16.99 -19.33
C LEU A 19 25.16 -17.11 -18.55
N THR A 20 25.03 -18.15 -17.74
CA THR A 20 23.95 -18.23 -16.76
C THR A 20 24.18 -17.11 -15.75
N ALA A 21 23.45 -16.00 -15.90
CA ALA A 21 23.29 -15.05 -14.84
C ALA A 21 22.62 -15.78 -13.67
N GLN A 22 23.44 -16.27 -12.74
CA GLN A 22 22.95 -16.72 -11.45
C GLN A 22 22.39 -15.46 -10.78
N LEU A 23 21.05 -15.31 -10.77
CA LEU A 23 20.39 -14.49 -9.76
C LEU A 23 20.69 -15.15 -8.42
N THR A 24 21.83 -14.80 -7.84
CA THR A 24 22.02 -15.01 -6.41
C THR A 24 21.01 -14.09 -5.75
N ALA A 25 19.97 -14.68 -5.14
CA ALA A 25 19.15 -13.95 -4.19
C ALA A 25 20.12 -13.39 -3.15
N GLN A 26 20.29 -12.07 -3.16
CA GLN A 26 21.01 -11.37 -2.10
C GLN A 26 20.41 -11.85 -0.77
N PRO A 27 21.24 -12.27 0.21
CA PRO A 27 20.71 -12.62 1.52
C PRO A 27 19.94 -11.40 2.03
N ARG A 28 18.63 -11.55 2.23
CA ARG A 28 17.80 -10.52 2.85
C ARG A 28 18.51 -10.16 4.16
N GLY A 29 18.98 -8.91 4.28
CA GLY A 29 19.49 -8.39 5.53
C GLY A 29 18.47 -8.61 6.65
N PRO A 30 18.88 -8.54 7.94
CA PRO A 30 17.93 -8.64 9.03
C PRO A 30 16.78 -7.65 8.78
N GLY A 31 15.55 -8.14 8.78
CA GLY A 31 14.36 -7.34 8.45
C GLY A 31 14.24 -6.13 9.36
N HIS A 32 13.72 -5.03 8.82
CA HIS A 32 13.46 -3.82 9.59
C HIS A 32 12.28 -4.03 10.57
N THR A 33 12.25 -3.26 11.66
CA THR A 33 11.15 -3.27 12.63
C THR A 33 10.65 -1.86 12.93
N PHE A 34 9.35 -1.71 13.18
CA PHE A 34 8.75 -0.42 13.54
C PHE A 34 7.80 -0.58 14.73
N ALA A 35 7.94 0.28 15.74
CA ALA A 35 7.17 0.19 16.98
C ALA A 35 6.87 1.55 17.59
N TYR A 36 5.86 1.58 18.46
CA TYR A 36 5.61 2.70 19.37
C TYR A 36 6.58 2.60 20.56
N GLY A 37 7.43 3.61 20.72
CA GLY A 37 8.07 3.89 22.01
C GLY A 37 7.15 4.71 22.92
N ILE A 38 7.63 5.11 24.08
CA ILE A 38 6.85 5.90 25.05
C ILE A 38 6.57 7.31 24.52
N GLU A 39 7.59 7.95 23.92
CA GLU A 39 7.51 9.33 23.43
C GLU A 39 7.81 9.46 21.92
N GLU A 40 8.36 8.41 21.32
CA GLU A 40 8.88 8.43 19.95
C GLU A 40 8.56 7.13 19.22
N PHE A 41 8.57 7.17 17.89
CA PHE A 41 8.58 5.94 17.11
C PHE A 41 9.98 5.34 17.12
N LEU A 42 10.03 4.01 17.06
CA LEU A 42 11.28 3.26 16.99
C LEU A 42 11.37 2.57 15.63
N LEU A 43 12.44 2.85 14.89
CA LEU A 43 12.84 2.09 13.69
C LEU A 43 14.10 1.30 14.05
N ASP A 44 14.03 -0.03 13.99
CA ASP A 44 15.12 -0.93 14.41
C ASP A 44 15.61 -0.67 15.84
N GLY A 45 14.66 -0.40 16.74
CA GLY A 45 14.92 -0.10 18.14
C GLY A 45 15.52 1.28 18.40
N LYS A 46 15.65 2.15 17.38
CA LYS A 46 16.21 3.50 17.52
C LYS A 46 15.16 4.59 17.32
N PRO A 47 15.27 5.73 18.02
CA PRO A 47 14.49 6.94 17.76
C PRO A 47 14.30 7.24 16.28
N PHE A 48 13.06 7.37 15.84
CA PHE A 48 12.72 7.69 14.46
C PHE A 48 11.63 8.76 14.38
N ARG A 49 11.93 9.86 13.70
CA ARG A 49 10.97 10.93 13.42
C ARG A 49 10.42 10.78 12.00
N ILE A 50 9.13 10.55 11.89
CA ILE A 50 8.43 10.57 10.60
C ILE A 50 8.28 12.02 10.13
N ILE A 51 8.81 12.31 8.94
CA ILE A 51 8.54 13.55 8.19
C ILE A 51 7.91 13.12 6.87
N SER A 52 6.58 13.21 6.81
CA SER A 52 5.78 12.63 5.73
C SER A 52 5.20 13.67 4.79
N GLY A 53 5.21 13.39 3.49
CA GLY A 53 4.43 14.09 2.48
C GLY A 53 3.26 13.21 1.98
N GLU A 54 2.06 13.76 1.89
CA GLU A 54 0.88 13.00 1.40
C GLU A 54 0.84 13.03 -0.15
N ILE A 55 0.79 11.86 -0.78
CA ILE A 55 0.66 11.68 -2.23
C ILE A 55 -0.45 10.67 -2.49
N HIS A 56 -1.48 11.07 -3.24
CA HIS A 56 -2.58 10.17 -3.59
C HIS A 56 -2.28 9.49 -4.93
N PRO A 57 -1.98 8.18 -4.99
CA PRO A 57 -1.70 7.49 -6.26
C PRO A 57 -2.87 7.59 -7.24
N GLY A 58 -4.11 7.62 -6.75
CA GLY A 58 -5.30 7.84 -7.58
C GLY A 58 -5.37 9.19 -8.31
N ARG A 59 -4.60 10.21 -7.88
CA ARG A 59 -4.59 11.57 -8.47
C ARG A 59 -3.39 11.86 -9.35
N VAL A 60 -2.37 11.00 -9.36
CA VAL A 60 -1.13 11.21 -10.11
C VAL A 60 -1.01 10.07 -11.12
N PRO A 61 -0.82 10.35 -12.43
CA PRO A 61 -0.53 9.30 -13.41
C PRO A 61 0.60 8.40 -12.95
N ALA A 62 0.44 7.08 -13.09
CA ALA A 62 1.38 6.09 -12.56
C ALA A 62 2.82 6.26 -13.07
N GLU A 63 2.99 6.78 -14.29
CA GLU A 63 4.27 7.13 -14.90
C GLU A 63 5.04 8.21 -14.12
N TYR A 64 4.33 9.04 -13.35
CA TYR A 64 4.91 10.15 -12.61
C TYR A 64 5.06 9.90 -11.11
N TRP A 65 4.64 8.75 -10.58
CA TRP A 65 4.79 8.45 -9.14
C TRP A 65 6.23 8.60 -8.66
N ARG A 66 7.20 8.00 -9.37
CA ARG A 66 8.62 8.11 -9.03
C ARG A 66 9.06 9.56 -8.93
N HIS A 67 8.74 10.35 -9.96
CA HIS A 67 9.06 11.78 -9.94
C HIS A 67 8.44 12.48 -8.72
N ARG A 68 7.15 12.24 -8.40
CA ARG A 68 6.51 12.93 -7.26
C ARG A 68 7.10 12.49 -5.91
N ILE A 69 7.45 11.22 -5.78
CA ILE A 69 8.16 10.67 -4.61
C ILE A 69 9.54 11.31 -4.45
N GLN A 70 10.31 11.43 -5.54
CA GLN A 70 11.61 12.11 -5.53
C GLN A 70 11.50 13.58 -5.13
N MET A 71 10.45 14.28 -5.56
CA MET A 71 10.20 15.66 -5.12
C MET A 71 9.91 15.74 -3.62
N ALA A 72 9.10 14.84 -3.07
CA ALA A 72 8.86 14.77 -1.62
C ALA A 72 10.16 14.49 -0.85
N LYS A 73 10.97 13.54 -1.32
CA LYS A 73 12.30 13.25 -0.76
C LYS A 73 13.21 14.47 -0.80
N ALA A 74 13.25 15.20 -1.92
CA ALA A 74 14.07 16.41 -2.06
C ALA A 74 13.62 17.56 -1.13
N MET A 75 12.35 17.60 -0.72
CA MET A 75 11.86 18.51 0.32
C MET A 75 12.25 18.09 1.75
N GLY A 76 12.94 16.96 1.92
CA GLY A 76 13.38 16.45 3.22
C GLY A 76 12.42 15.45 3.86
N CYS A 77 11.38 14.99 3.16
CA CYS A 77 10.55 13.90 3.65
C CYS A 77 11.35 12.59 3.66
N ASN A 78 11.12 11.76 4.67
CA ASN A 78 11.64 10.39 4.75
C ASN A 78 10.53 9.34 4.56
N THR A 79 9.27 9.78 4.54
CA THR A 79 8.08 8.94 4.45
C THR A 79 7.11 9.57 3.45
N VAL A 80 6.33 8.74 2.75
CA VAL A 80 5.14 9.19 2.02
C VAL A 80 3.89 8.59 2.66
N SER A 81 2.81 9.35 2.68
CA SER A 81 1.50 8.88 3.12
C SER A 81 0.54 8.85 1.94
N ALA A 82 -0.34 7.84 1.88
CA ALA A 82 -1.30 7.71 0.78
C ALA A 82 -2.66 7.21 1.29
N TYR A 83 -3.73 7.90 0.88
CA TYR A 83 -5.06 7.30 0.87
C TYR A 83 -5.22 6.32 -0.29
N LEU A 84 -5.96 5.25 -0.04
CA LEU A 84 -6.43 4.33 -1.07
C LEU A 84 -7.95 4.48 -1.22
N PHE A 85 -8.41 4.69 -2.44
CA PHE A 85 -9.82 4.97 -2.71
C PHE A 85 -10.54 3.67 -3.04
N TRP A 86 -11.34 3.13 -2.12
CA TRP A 86 -12.04 1.86 -2.31
C TRP A 86 -12.81 1.83 -3.64
N ASN A 87 -13.60 2.86 -3.94
CA ASN A 87 -14.37 2.95 -5.19
C ASN A 87 -13.54 3.02 -6.48
N LEU A 88 -12.25 3.40 -6.39
CA LEU A 88 -11.35 3.34 -7.54
C LEU A 88 -10.91 1.89 -7.83
N HIS A 89 -10.78 1.09 -6.78
CA HIS A 89 -10.31 -0.30 -6.84
C HIS A 89 -11.44 -1.32 -6.99
N GLU A 90 -12.65 -1.00 -6.55
CA GLU A 90 -13.86 -1.83 -6.67
C GLU A 90 -15.00 -0.97 -7.25
N ALA A 91 -14.96 -0.73 -8.56
CA ALA A 91 -15.97 0.08 -9.25
C ALA A 91 -17.33 -0.64 -9.31
N GLU A 92 -17.29 -1.97 -9.44
CA GLU A 92 -18.44 -2.86 -9.40
C GLU A 92 -18.27 -3.86 -8.25
N GLU A 93 -19.36 -4.18 -7.57
CA GLU A 93 -19.33 -5.04 -6.39
C GLU A 93 -18.69 -6.41 -6.72
N GLY A 94 -17.62 -6.74 -6.01
CA GLY A 94 -16.85 -7.98 -6.15
C GLY A 94 -15.79 -7.96 -7.26
N ILE A 95 -15.72 -6.90 -8.06
CA ILE A 95 -14.78 -6.79 -9.19
C ILE A 95 -13.66 -5.81 -8.82
N TYR A 96 -12.47 -6.36 -8.56
CA TYR A 96 -11.33 -5.60 -8.08
C TYR A 96 -10.28 -5.37 -9.17
N ASP A 97 -9.73 -4.17 -9.23
CA ASP A 97 -8.52 -3.83 -9.98
C ASP A 97 -7.48 -3.16 -9.07
N PHE A 98 -6.38 -3.88 -8.84
CA PHE A 98 -5.22 -3.44 -8.07
C PHE A 98 -3.94 -3.44 -8.90
N ARG A 99 -4.03 -3.50 -10.24
CA ARG A 99 -2.87 -3.77 -11.10
C ARG A 99 -2.76 -2.84 -12.30
N THR A 100 -3.85 -2.18 -12.71
CA THR A 100 -3.79 -1.33 -13.91
C THR A 100 -3.60 0.14 -13.55
N GLY A 101 -2.67 0.80 -14.26
CA GLY A 101 -2.46 2.26 -14.18
C GLY A 101 -2.39 2.77 -12.75
N ASN A 102 -3.22 3.78 -12.44
CA ASN A 102 -3.25 4.41 -11.12
C ASN A 102 -3.79 3.51 -9.99
N ARG A 103 -4.30 2.32 -10.32
CA ARG A 103 -4.81 1.35 -9.36
C ARG A 103 -3.75 0.37 -8.87
N ASP A 104 -2.55 0.39 -9.44
CA ASP A 104 -1.44 -0.48 -9.05
C ASP A 104 -0.79 0.00 -7.75
N ILE A 105 -1.38 -0.40 -6.63
CA ILE A 105 -0.93 -0.07 -5.27
C ILE A 105 0.47 -0.64 -5.02
N SER A 106 0.72 -1.88 -5.46
CA SER A 106 2.02 -2.53 -5.26
C SER A 106 3.12 -1.75 -5.95
N ARG A 107 2.93 -1.37 -7.21
CA ARG A 107 3.90 -0.56 -7.95
C ARG A 107 4.16 0.79 -7.28
N PHE A 108 3.14 1.47 -6.76
CA PHE A 108 3.34 2.73 -6.04
C PHE A 108 4.22 2.52 -4.79
N ILE A 109 3.91 1.51 -3.97
CA ILE A 109 4.65 1.22 -2.74
C ILE A 109 6.08 0.77 -3.03
N THR A 110 6.27 -0.13 -4.01
CA THR A 110 7.60 -0.56 -4.46
C THR A 110 8.41 0.63 -5.00
N THR A 111 7.78 1.55 -5.73
CA THR A 111 8.48 2.76 -6.20
C THR A 111 8.96 3.61 -5.00
N ALA A 112 8.16 3.75 -3.94
CA ALA A 112 8.61 4.45 -2.73
C ALA A 112 9.79 3.73 -2.07
N GLN A 113 9.74 2.40 -1.98
CA GLN A 113 10.84 1.60 -1.43
C GLN A 113 12.14 1.75 -2.23
N GLU A 114 12.07 1.68 -3.56
CA GLU A 114 13.23 1.85 -4.44
C GLU A 114 13.87 3.24 -4.31
N GLU A 115 13.05 4.27 -4.06
CA GLU A 115 13.53 5.62 -3.77
C GLU A 115 13.97 5.81 -2.31
N GLY A 116 13.99 4.74 -1.50
CA GLY A 116 14.44 4.74 -0.10
C GLY A 116 13.50 5.51 0.83
N MET A 117 12.21 5.55 0.51
CA MET A 117 11.16 6.21 1.31
C MET A 117 10.34 5.17 2.06
N TRP A 118 10.00 5.48 3.31
CA TRP A 118 9.00 4.72 4.06
C TRP A 118 7.58 5.08 3.63
N VAL A 119 6.61 4.25 3.99
CA VAL A 119 5.21 4.43 3.59
C VAL A 119 4.26 4.31 4.77
N ILE A 120 3.27 5.20 4.82
CA ILE A 120 2.07 5.09 5.66
C ILE A 120 0.87 4.92 4.73
N ILE A 121 0.05 3.90 4.96
CA ILE A 121 -1.15 3.66 4.18
C ILE A 121 -2.39 4.04 4.98
N ARG A 122 -3.31 4.76 4.34
CA ARG A 122 -4.59 5.22 4.90
C ARG A 122 -5.71 4.60 4.06
N PRO A 123 -6.03 3.31 4.25
CA PRO A 123 -6.78 2.51 3.27
C PRO A 123 -8.30 2.70 3.32
N GLY A 124 -8.82 3.47 4.27
CA GLY A 124 -10.25 3.64 4.49
C GLY A 124 -10.83 2.62 5.49
N PRO A 125 -12.09 2.19 5.33
CA PRO A 125 -12.89 2.19 4.08
C PRO A 125 -13.36 3.57 3.60
N TYR A 126 -13.59 4.52 4.51
CA TYR A 126 -13.84 5.92 4.18
C TYR A 126 -12.56 6.74 4.35
N VAL A 127 -12.26 7.61 3.39
CA VAL A 127 -11.04 8.44 3.38
C VAL A 127 -11.31 9.95 3.31
N CYS A 128 -12.55 10.36 3.07
CA CYS A 128 -12.89 11.77 2.78
C CYS A 128 -12.11 12.29 1.56
N ALA A 129 -10.97 12.95 1.82
CA ALA A 129 -9.95 13.38 0.88
C ALA A 129 -10.47 14.22 -0.30
N GLU A 130 -11.65 14.84 -0.19
CA GLU A 130 -12.33 15.53 -1.29
C GLU A 130 -12.41 14.65 -2.54
N TRP A 131 -12.72 13.38 -2.33
CA TRP A 131 -12.87 12.35 -3.35
C TRP A 131 -14.34 11.89 -3.44
N GLU A 132 -14.73 11.39 -4.60
CA GLU A 132 -16.10 10.91 -4.86
C GLU A 132 -16.57 9.97 -3.75
N PHE A 133 -17.72 10.31 -3.17
CA PHE A 133 -18.35 9.64 -2.03
C PHE A 133 -17.38 9.28 -0.87
N GLY A 134 -16.36 10.11 -0.65
CA GLY A 134 -15.34 9.89 0.38
C GLY A 134 -14.52 8.62 0.21
N GLY A 135 -14.43 8.10 -1.02
CA GLY A 135 -13.78 6.83 -1.36
C GLY A 135 -14.69 5.61 -1.28
N LEU A 136 -15.91 5.72 -0.76
CA LEU A 136 -16.85 4.60 -0.69
C LEU A 136 -17.44 4.28 -2.07
N PRO A 137 -17.69 3.00 -2.40
CA PRO A 137 -18.33 2.63 -3.66
C PRO A 137 -19.81 3.03 -3.69
N PRO A 138 -20.26 3.75 -4.74
CA PRO A 138 -21.67 4.12 -4.88
C PRO A 138 -22.64 2.92 -4.93
N TYR A 139 -22.19 1.73 -5.32
CA TYR A 139 -23.05 0.54 -5.35
C TYR A 139 -23.61 0.16 -3.97
N LEU A 140 -22.99 0.61 -2.87
CA LEU A 140 -23.51 0.41 -1.51
C LEU A 140 -24.92 1.01 -1.38
N LEU A 141 -25.17 2.12 -2.06
CA LEU A 141 -26.45 2.84 -2.05
C LEU A 141 -27.57 2.15 -2.85
N ARG A 142 -27.32 1.00 -3.48
CA ARG A 142 -28.39 0.18 -4.08
C ARG A 142 -29.40 -0.28 -3.03
N ASN A 143 -28.93 -0.49 -1.79
CA ASN A 143 -29.81 -0.66 -0.64
C ASN A 143 -30.08 0.73 -0.03
N GLN A 144 -31.33 1.21 -0.12
CA GLN A 144 -31.71 2.54 0.35
C GLN A 144 -31.67 2.69 1.87
N ASP A 145 -31.72 1.58 2.61
CA ASP A 145 -31.73 1.57 4.07
C ASP A 145 -30.32 1.42 4.67
N VAL A 146 -29.28 1.26 3.83
CA VAL A 146 -27.92 1.05 4.31
C VAL A 146 -27.43 2.25 5.11
N LYS A 147 -26.86 1.99 6.29
CA LYS A 147 -26.10 3.00 7.03
C LYS A 147 -24.61 2.76 6.82
N ILE A 148 -23.90 3.81 6.41
CA ILE A 148 -22.44 3.74 6.20
C ILE A 148 -21.69 4.18 7.44
N ARG A 149 -20.43 3.74 7.53
CA ARG A 149 -19.49 4.10 8.62
C ARG A 149 -20.03 3.78 10.02
N CYS A 150 -20.67 2.62 10.16
CA CYS A 150 -21.17 2.06 11.42
C CYS A 150 -21.28 0.54 11.30
N MET A 151 -21.80 -0.12 12.33
CA MET A 151 -22.00 -1.57 12.39
C MET A 151 -23.17 -2.11 11.54
N ASP A 152 -23.63 -1.40 10.52
CA ASP A 152 -24.65 -1.92 9.59
C ASP A 152 -24.12 -3.20 8.90
N PRO A 153 -24.86 -4.33 8.94
CA PRO A 153 -24.35 -5.61 8.47
C PRO A 153 -24.12 -5.65 6.95
N VAL A 154 -24.89 -4.89 6.16
CA VAL A 154 -24.70 -4.82 4.70
C VAL A 154 -23.41 -4.07 4.39
N TYR A 155 -23.20 -2.94 5.06
CA TYR A 155 -21.97 -2.17 4.94
C TYR A 155 -20.74 -2.96 5.43
N MET A 156 -20.80 -3.54 6.64
CA MET A 156 -19.67 -4.26 7.23
C MET A 156 -19.26 -5.50 6.43
N LYS A 157 -20.20 -6.22 5.81
CA LYS A 157 -19.88 -7.33 4.91
C LYS A 157 -19.11 -6.87 3.67
N ALA A 158 -19.44 -5.70 3.12
CA ALA A 158 -18.70 -5.13 2.00
C ALA A 158 -17.31 -4.63 2.43
N VAL A 159 -17.22 -3.99 3.61
CA VAL A 159 -15.95 -3.54 4.20
C VAL A 159 -15.01 -4.72 4.44
N GLU A 160 -15.50 -5.82 5.02
CA GLU A 160 -14.68 -7.01 5.30
C GLU A 160 -14.11 -7.62 4.03
N ARG A 161 -14.91 -7.73 2.95
CA ARG A 161 -14.44 -8.16 1.64
C ARG A 161 -13.35 -7.24 1.10
N TYR A 162 -13.57 -5.92 1.10
CA TYR A 162 -12.61 -4.96 0.60
C TYR A 162 -11.29 -5.03 1.37
N ILE A 163 -11.34 -5.02 2.71
CA ILE A 163 -10.14 -5.10 3.55
C ILE A 163 -9.41 -6.42 3.31
N SER A 164 -10.11 -7.54 3.19
CA SER A 164 -9.48 -8.83 2.91
C SER A 164 -8.70 -8.81 1.59
N ARG A 165 -9.32 -8.34 0.51
CA ARG A 165 -8.69 -8.24 -0.82
C ARG A 165 -7.54 -7.25 -0.84
N LEU A 166 -7.66 -6.13 -0.14
CA LEU A 166 -6.59 -5.15 -0.04
C LEU A 166 -5.43 -5.65 0.82
N SER A 167 -5.71 -6.42 1.88
CA SER A 167 -4.67 -7.02 2.72
C SER A 167 -3.77 -7.95 1.92
N ASP A 168 -4.33 -8.73 0.99
CA ASP A 168 -3.53 -9.56 0.06
C ASP A 168 -2.50 -8.75 -0.74
N ILE A 169 -2.86 -7.52 -1.11
CA ILE A 169 -1.98 -6.61 -1.84
C ILE A 169 -0.94 -5.98 -0.91
N LEU A 170 -1.30 -5.63 0.33
CA LEU A 170 -0.44 -4.90 1.27
C LEU A 170 0.56 -5.79 2.00
N ARG A 171 0.21 -7.05 2.32
CA ARG A 171 1.06 -7.97 3.13
C ARG A 171 2.52 -8.03 2.66
N PRO A 172 2.84 -8.21 1.36
CA PRO A 172 4.23 -8.25 0.91
C PRO A 172 5.02 -6.95 1.14
N HIS A 173 4.34 -5.83 1.35
CA HIS A 173 4.96 -4.51 1.51
C HIS A 173 5.04 -4.04 2.96
N LEU A 174 4.52 -4.82 3.92
CA LEU A 174 4.68 -4.52 5.33
C LEU A 174 6.15 -4.58 5.72
N ILE A 175 6.57 -3.70 6.65
CA ILE A 175 7.94 -3.69 7.16
C ILE A 175 8.35 -5.04 7.78
N THR A 176 7.40 -5.72 8.43
CA THR A 176 7.53 -7.09 8.97
C THR A 176 7.83 -8.14 7.90
N ASN A 177 7.45 -7.87 6.65
CA ASN A 177 7.69 -8.70 5.47
C ASN A 177 8.79 -8.14 4.55
N GLY A 178 9.55 -7.14 5.01
CA GLY A 178 10.67 -6.54 4.29
C GLY A 178 10.29 -5.42 3.31
N GLY A 179 9.06 -4.91 3.36
CA GLY A 179 8.62 -3.75 2.58
C GLY A 179 8.72 -2.42 3.35
N PRO A 180 8.25 -1.29 2.77
CA PRO A 180 8.41 0.03 3.36
C PRO A 180 7.21 0.48 4.22
N VAL A 181 6.13 -0.29 4.31
CA VAL A 181 4.91 0.14 5.01
C VAL A 181 5.11 0.04 6.53
N LEU A 182 5.19 1.19 7.19
CA LEU A 182 5.42 1.31 8.63
C LEU A 182 4.14 1.19 9.46
N MET A 183 3.03 1.77 8.97
CA MET A 183 1.78 1.88 9.72
C MET A 183 0.57 1.90 8.78
N ILE A 184 -0.58 1.52 9.33
CA ILE A 184 -1.88 1.62 8.68
C ILE A 184 -2.85 2.45 9.53
N GLN A 185 -3.55 3.39 8.90
CA GLN A 185 -4.62 4.13 9.57
C GLN A 185 -5.92 3.31 9.59
N ILE A 186 -6.61 3.30 10.72
CA ILE A 186 -7.97 2.76 10.86
C ILE A 186 -8.97 3.89 10.67
N GLU A 187 -9.86 3.74 9.68
CA GLU A 187 -10.89 4.73 9.35
C GLU A 187 -10.28 6.11 9.04
N ASN A 188 -11.06 7.19 9.06
CA ASN A 188 -10.61 8.56 8.88
C ASN A 188 -11.53 9.60 9.54
N LYS A 189 -10.99 10.35 10.51
CA LYS A 189 -11.67 11.43 11.22
C LYS A 189 -13.04 11.00 11.76
N TYR A 190 -13.10 9.83 12.36
CA TYR A 190 -14.37 9.25 12.80
C TYR A 190 -15.05 10.10 13.87
N GLY A 191 -14.27 10.78 14.73
CA GLY A 191 -14.82 11.70 15.73
C GLY A 191 -15.55 12.92 15.14
N SER A 192 -15.39 13.20 13.84
CA SER A 192 -16.19 14.21 13.11
C SER A 192 -17.50 13.65 12.53
N TYR A 193 -17.75 12.36 12.68
CA TYR A 193 -18.94 11.67 12.18
C TYR A 193 -19.77 11.06 13.31
N GLY A 194 -19.12 10.37 14.24
CA GLY A 194 -19.80 9.67 15.34
C GLY A 194 -18.83 9.22 16.43
N ASN A 195 -19.30 8.34 17.29
CA ASN A 195 -18.56 7.83 18.45
C ASN A 195 -18.74 6.30 18.68
N ASP A 196 -19.16 5.58 17.64
CA ASP A 196 -19.25 4.11 17.65
C ASP A 196 -17.86 3.46 17.79
N ARG A 197 -17.53 3.07 19.02
CA ARG A 197 -16.26 2.41 19.34
C ARG A 197 -16.24 0.95 18.90
N GLU A 198 -17.40 0.31 18.79
CA GLU A 198 -17.49 -1.08 18.34
C GLU A 198 -17.13 -1.18 16.87
N TYR A 199 -17.63 -0.26 16.04
CA TYR A 199 -17.23 -0.11 14.64
C TYR A 199 -15.72 0.08 14.49
N MET A 200 -15.13 1.03 15.23
CA MET A 200 -13.69 1.30 15.16
C MET A 200 -12.84 0.09 15.59
N LYS A 201 -13.25 -0.60 16.66
CA LYS A 201 -12.59 -1.81 17.13
C LYS A 201 -12.72 -2.93 16.10
N GLU A 202 -13.87 -3.08 15.48
CA GLU A 202 -14.09 -4.13 14.50
C GLU A 202 -13.30 -3.90 13.22
N LEU A 203 -13.18 -2.66 12.74
CA LEU A 203 -12.27 -2.35 11.62
C LEU A 203 -10.84 -2.79 11.92
N LYS A 204 -10.31 -2.45 13.11
CA LYS A 204 -8.98 -2.90 13.54
C LYS A 204 -8.90 -4.43 13.55
N ASN A 205 -9.90 -5.11 14.12
CA ASN A 205 -9.92 -6.56 14.17
C ASN A 205 -9.91 -7.20 12.78
N ILE A 206 -10.67 -6.67 11.82
CA ILE A 206 -10.69 -7.18 10.44
C ILE A 206 -9.29 -7.09 9.83
N TRP A 207 -8.58 -5.97 9.99
CA TRP A 207 -7.19 -5.86 9.53
C TRP A 207 -6.28 -6.88 10.19
N SER A 208 -6.35 -7.04 11.51
CA SER A 208 -5.56 -8.05 12.24
C SER A 208 -5.87 -9.49 11.81
N ARG A 209 -7.15 -9.83 11.56
CA ARG A 209 -7.55 -11.16 11.07
C ARG A 209 -7.09 -11.45 9.64
N ASN A 210 -6.68 -10.44 8.88
CA ASN A 210 -6.13 -10.56 7.53
C ASN A 210 -4.60 -10.42 7.50
N ASP A 211 -3.94 -10.71 8.63
CA ASP A 211 -2.48 -10.75 8.81
C ASP A 211 -1.78 -9.42 8.49
N ILE A 212 -2.42 -8.29 8.85
CA ILE A 212 -1.73 -7.01 8.95
C ILE A 212 -1.22 -6.85 10.39
N ASP A 213 0.10 -6.87 10.53
CA ASP A 213 0.82 -6.92 11.81
C ASP A 213 1.67 -5.66 12.09
N VAL A 214 1.50 -4.60 11.29
CA VAL A 214 2.12 -3.30 11.54
C VAL A 214 1.29 -2.47 12.53
N PRO A 215 1.91 -1.48 13.22
CA PRO A 215 1.16 -0.62 14.13
C PRO A 215 0.00 0.14 13.46
N PHE A 216 -1.13 0.20 14.17
CA PHE A 216 -2.35 0.91 13.74
C PHE A 216 -2.54 2.24 14.46
N PHE A 217 -3.00 3.26 13.73
CA PHE A 217 -3.33 4.56 14.31
C PHE A 217 -4.66 5.10 13.79
N THR A 218 -5.22 6.11 14.46
CA THR A 218 -6.37 6.89 13.99
C THR A 218 -5.96 8.33 13.74
N GLY A 219 -6.69 9.03 12.87
CA GLY A 219 -6.49 10.45 12.61
C GLY A 219 -7.77 11.22 12.85
N ASP A 220 -7.82 12.01 13.92
CA ASP A 220 -8.97 12.82 14.33
C ASP A 220 -8.58 14.29 14.54
N GLY A 221 -9.57 15.18 14.59
CA GLY A 221 -9.34 16.55 15.03
C GLY A 221 -8.89 16.59 16.50
N ALA A 222 -8.11 17.60 16.89
CA ALA A 222 -7.53 17.68 18.23
C ALA A 222 -8.56 17.63 19.37
N GLY A 223 -9.80 18.11 19.14
CA GLY A 223 -10.90 18.05 20.11
C GLY A 223 -11.77 16.79 20.04
N SER A 224 -11.49 15.86 19.12
CA SER A 224 -12.33 14.69 18.84
C SER A 224 -11.56 13.36 18.92
N ILE A 225 -10.42 13.34 19.61
CA ILE A 225 -9.60 12.13 19.77
C ILE A 225 -10.38 11.09 20.57
N LEU A 226 -10.73 9.98 19.92
CA LEU A 226 -11.28 8.80 20.58
C LEU A 226 -10.13 7.89 21.01
N PRO A 227 -9.96 7.59 22.31
CA PRO A 227 -8.94 6.65 22.74
C PRO A 227 -9.28 5.24 22.21
N MET A 228 -8.35 4.63 21.48
CA MET A 228 -8.41 3.20 21.16
C MET A 228 -8.01 2.39 22.39
N GLN A 229 -8.97 2.10 23.28
CA GLN A 229 -8.80 1.12 24.36
C GLN A 229 -9.30 -0.25 23.92
#